data_AF-A0A0C1UF63-F1
#
_entry.id   AF-A0A0C1UF63-F1
#
_cell.length_a   1.000
_cell.length_b   1.000
_cell.length_c   1.000
_cell.angle_alpha   90.00
_cell.angle_beta   90.00
_cell.angle_gamma   90.00
#
_symmetry.space_group_name_H-M   'P 1'
#
loop_
_entity.id
_entity.type
_entity.pdbx_description
1 polymer ?
#
loop_
_entity_poly.entity_id
_entity_poly.type
_entity_poly.pdbx_seq_one_letter_code
_entity_poly.pdbx_strand_id
1 'polypeptide(L)' 'MKSEQLKQHRTYYNQKLIDADSFFKEFGELDNKTYCNGAISKKNKELMGLAISVLTRCNECILYHLEGNFRRDY' A
#
# COMPACT_ATOMS: atom_id res chain seq x y z
N MET A 1 -6.41 8.12 14.29
CA MET A 1 -7.57 7.54 13.56
C MET A 1 -7.58 6.05 13.79
N LYS A 2 -8.76 5.43 13.86
CA LYS A 2 -8.87 3.95 13.91
C LYS A 2 -8.45 3.35 12.55
N SER A 3 -7.96 2.11 12.53
CA SER A 3 -7.49 1.44 11.31
C SER A 3 -8.53 1.44 10.19
N GLU A 4 -9.78 1.16 10.52
CA GLU A 4 -10.89 1.17 9.55
C GLU A 4 -11.09 2.54 8.90
N GLN A 5 -10.93 3.62 9.67
CA GLN A 5 -11.06 4.98 9.14
C GLN A 5 -9.93 5.32 8.17
N LEU A 6 -8.70 4.86 8.45
CA LEU A 6 -7.56 5.06 7.53
C LEU A 6 -7.79 4.33 6.21
N LYS A 7 -8.28 3.09 6.27
CA LYS A 7 -8.58 2.29 5.08
C LYS A 7 -9.69 2.93 4.23
N GLN A 8 -10.79 3.34 4.86
CA GLN A 8 -11.88 4.05 4.18
C GLN A 8 -11.40 5.35 3.54
N HIS A 9 -10.57 6.11 4.26
CA HIS A 9 -9.96 7.34 3.77
C HIS A 9 -9.09 7.07 2.53
N ARG A 10 -8.17 6.08 2.59
CA ARG A 10 -7.34 5.68 1.44
C ARG A 10 -8.21 5.31 0.23
N THR A 11 -9.21 4.46 0.41
CA THR A 11 -10.10 4.04 -0.68
C THR A 11 -10.85 5.22 -1.30
N TYR A 12 -11.40 6.10 -0.47
CA TYR A 12 -12.13 7.28 -0.95
C TYR A 12 -11.24 8.22 -1.77
N TYR A 13 -10.04 8.55 -1.28
CA TYR A 13 -9.15 9.45 -2.01
C TYR A 13 -8.49 8.81 -3.22
N ASN A 14 -8.15 7.52 -3.18
CA ASN A 14 -7.63 6.83 -4.37
C ASN A 14 -8.66 6.87 -5.51
N GLN A 15 -9.96 6.69 -5.21
CA GLN A 15 -11.00 6.84 -6.23
C GLN A 15 -11.05 8.27 -6.78
N LYS A 16 -11.02 9.28 -5.90
CA LYS A 16 -11.01 10.69 -6.33
C LYS A 16 -9.80 11.04 -7.19
N LEU A 17 -8.63 10.49 -6.88
CA LEU A 17 -7.41 10.70 -7.65
C LEU A 17 -7.51 10.05 -9.03
N ILE A 18 -8.00 8.80 -9.11
CA ILE A 18 -8.24 8.10 -10.37
C ILE A 18 -9.25 8.85 -11.25
N ASP A 19 -10.32 9.38 -10.67
CA ASP A 19 -11.34 10.16 -11.40
C ASP A 19 -10.80 11.50 -11.89
N ALA A 20 -9.80 12.06 -11.21
CA ALA A 20 -9.19 13.34 -11.55
C ALA A 20 -8.10 13.22 -12.63
N ASP A 21 -7.30 12.15 -12.60
CA ASP A 21 -6.21 11.94 -13.55
C ASP A 21 -5.91 10.43 -13.71
N SER A 22 -5.83 9.96 -14.96
CA SER A 22 -5.53 8.57 -15.30
C SER A 22 -4.14 8.12 -14.81
N PHE A 23 -3.21 9.05 -14.59
CA PHE A 23 -1.91 8.76 -13.98
C PHE A 23 -2.04 7.98 -12.67
N PHE A 24 -3.04 8.27 -11.84
CA PHE A 24 -3.20 7.59 -10.56
C PHE A 24 -3.63 6.13 -10.70
N LYS A 25 -4.27 5.78 -11.83
CA LYS A 25 -4.52 4.37 -12.17
C LYS A 25 -3.21 3.65 -12.48
N GLU A 26 -2.35 4.26 -13.30
CA GLU A 26 -1.02 3.71 -13.65
C GLU A 26 -0.11 3.60 -12.42
N PHE A 27 -0.15 4.60 -11.53
CA PHE A 27 0.58 4.58 -10.26
C PHE A 27 0.13 3.42 -9.36
N GLY A 28 -1.18 3.16 -9.26
CA GLY A 28 -1.70 1.99 -8.53
C GLY A 28 -1.28 0.65 -9.15
N GLU A 29 -1.18 0.57 -10.48
CA GLU A 29 -0.66 -0.61 -11.16
C GLU A 29 0.84 -0.82 -10.92
N LEU A 30 1.62 0.26 -10.88
CA LEU A 30 3.04 0.24 -10.51
C LEU A 30 3.23 -0.25 -9.06
N ASP A 31 2.43 0.26 -8.12
CA ASP A 31 2.46 -0.18 -6.73
C ASP A 31 2.18 -1.68 -6.60
N ASN A 32 1.11 -2.16 -7.24
CA ASN A 32 0.78 -3.59 -7.28
C ASN A 32 1.94 -4.45 -7.81
N LYS A 33 2.57 -4.04 -8.92
CA LYS A 33 3.72 -4.75 -9.52
C LYS A 33 4.95 -4.72 -8.61
N THR A 34 5.16 -3.63 -7.89
CA THR A 34 6.32 -3.46 -6.98
C THR A 34 6.35 -4.58 -5.96
N TYR A 35 5.21 -4.93 -5.35
CA TYR A 35 5.13 -5.97 -4.32
C TYR A 35 4.94 -7.39 -4.86
N CYS A 36 4.83 -7.61 -6.17
CA CYS A 36 4.81 -8.97 -6.72
C CYS A 36 6.12 -9.74 -6.43
N ASN A 37 6.02 -11.07 -6.38
CA ASN A 37 7.19 -11.95 -6.23
C ASN A 37 8.20 -11.77 -7.37
N GLY A 38 9.49 -11.87 -7.05
CA GLY A 38 10.60 -11.80 -7.99
C GLY A 38 11.91 -12.16 -7.28
N ALA A 39 13.01 -11.49 -7.63
CA ALA A 39 14.30 -11.68 -6.96
C ALA A 39 14.24 -11.44 -5.43
N ILE A 40 13.33 -10.56 -4.98
CA ILE A 40 12.96 -10.38 -3.58
C ILE A 40 11.51 -10.84 -3.44
N SER A 41 11.22 -11.67 -2.44
CA SER A 41 9.87 -12.15 -2.16
C SER A 41 8.93 -10.99 -1.78
N LYS A 42 7.64 -11.13 -2.08
CA LYS A 42 6.60 -10.16 -1.69
C LYS A 42 6.69 -9.83 -0.20
N LYS A 43 6.78 -10.85 0.65
CA LYS A 43 6.91 -10.70 2.11
C LYS A 43 8.08 -9.79 2.49
N ASN A 44 9.26 -9.99 1.89
CA ASN A 44 10.42 -9.16 2.21
C ASN A 44 10.25 -7.72 1.71
N LYS A 45 9.63 -7.51 0.55
CA LYS A 45 9.31 -6.16 0.05
C LYS A 45 8.32 -5.43 0.96
N GLU A 46 7.29 -6.12 1.43
CA GLU A 46 6.30 -5.56 2.37
C GLU A 46 6.93 -5.22 3.73
N LEU A 47 7.87 -6.06 4.22
CA LEU A 47 8.66 -5.74 5.42
C LEU A 47 9.55 -4.51 5.22
N MET A 48 10.15 -4.34 4.03
CA MET A 48 10.92 -3.14 3.70
C MET A 48 10.02 -1.89 3.69
N GLY A 49 8.84 -1.96 3.05
CA GLY A 49 7.85 -0.88 3.08
C GLY A 49 7.41 -0.53 4.50
N LEU A 50 7.15 -1.54 5.33
CA LEU A 50 6.82 -1.35 6.74
C LEU A 50 7.95 -0.63 7.50
N ALA A 51 9.21 -1.04 7.33
CA ALA A 51 10.34 -0.38 7.98
C ALA A 51 10.45 1.10 7.59
N ILE A 52 10.29 1.41 6.29
CA ILE A 52 10.29 2.80 5.79
C ILE A 52 9.12 3.59 6.38
N SER A 53 7.93 2.99 6.48
CA SER A 53 6.73 3.67 7.03
C SER A 53 6.87 4.05 8.50
N VAL A 54 7.57 3.23 9.30
CA VAL A 54 7.89 3.55 10.70
C VAL A 54 8.88 4.71 10.76
N LEU A 55 9.91 4.69 9.92
CA LEU A 55 10.89 5.77 9.82
C LEU A 55 10.24 7.11 9.44
N THR A 56 9.34 7.09 8.45
CA THR A 56 8.63 8.28 7.98
C THR A 56 7.41 8.67 8.84
N ARG A 57 7.09 7.88 9.87
CA ARG A 57 5.96 8.09 10.78
C ARG A 57 4.60 8.19 10.06
N CYS A 58 4.44 7.43 8.98
CA CYS A 58 3.23 7.42 8.17
C CYS A 58 2.26 6.33 8.67
N ASN A 59 1.27 6.70 9.50
CA ASN A 59 0.28 5.74 10.04
C ASN A 59 -0.52 5.01 8.95
N GLU A 60 -0.82 5.69 7.85
CA GLU A 60 -1.51 5.12 6.69
C GLU A 60 -0.63 4.03 6.05
N CYS A 61 0.63 4.36 5.74
CA CYS A 61 1.59 3.45 5.13
C CYS A 61 1.90 2.25 6.05
N ILE A 62 1.97 2.46 7.38
CA ILE A 62 2.13 1.38 8.36
C ILE A 62 0.95 0.40 8.24
N LEU A 63 -0.29 0.91 8.20
CA LEU A 63 -1.47 0.06 8.03
C LEU A 63 -1.45 -0.66 6.68
N TYR A 64 -1.11 0.05 5.60
CA TYR A 64 -1.03 -0.50 4.25
C TYR A 64 -0.08 -1.72 4.18
N HIS A 65 1.16 -1.58 4.66
CA HIS A 65 2.13 -2.67 4.64
C HIS A 65 1.81 -3.78 5.64
N LEU A 66 1.14 -3.49 6.76
CA LEU A 66 0.63 -4.54 7.63
C LEU A 66 -0.45 -5.38 6.91
N GLU A 67 -1.42 -4.74 6.25
CA GLU A 67 -2.43 -5.45 5.45
C GLU A 67 -1.79 -6.28 4.32
N GLY A 68 -0.77 -5.74 3.65
CA GLY A 68 0.03 -6.45 2.64
C GLY A 68 0.74 -7.69 3.19
N ASN A 69 1.33 -7.59 4.39
CA ASN A 69 1.98 -8.72 5.08
C ASN A 69 1.00 -9.81 5.54
N PHE A 70 -0.22 -9.43 5.95
CA PHE A 70 -1.22 -10.39 6.45
C PHE A 70 -2.06 -11.04 5.35
N ARG A 71 -2.11 -10.46 4.14
CA ARG A 71 -2.70 -11.12 2.97
C ARG A 71 -1.87 -12.35 2.62
N ARG A 72 -2.36 -13.51 3.05
CA ARG A 72 -1.80 -14.81 2.70
C ARG A 72 -2.15 -15.09 1.24
N ASP A 73 -1.17 -14.89 0.36
CA ASP A 73 -1.24 -15.42 -1.00
C ASP A 73 -0.84 -16.91 -0.91
N TYR A 74 -1.83 -17.80 -0.78
CA TYR A 74 -1.71 -19.23 -1.08
C TYR A 74 -2.51 -19.53 -2.34
#